data_AF-A0A5C7J7K4-F1
#
_entry.id   AF-A0A5C7J7K4-F1
#
_cell.length_a   1.000
_cell.length_b   1.000
_cell.length_c   1.000
_cell.angle_alpha   90.00
_cell.angle_beta   90.00
_cell.angle_gamma   90.00
#
_symmetry.space_group_name_H-M   'P 1'
#
loop_
_entity.id
_entity.type
_entity.pdbx_description
1 polymer ?
#
loop_
_entity_poly.entity_id
_entity_poly.type
_entity_poly.pdbx_seq_one_letter_code
_entity_poly.pdbx_strand_id
1 'polypeptide(L)'
;MVTFTKLYVRSFELDSVTIFWAIEDISKEDDIYAYSMELLKSESYNGPYDKVAGPFFNIFQYRDPLNLEDHKNRNIYYKIKVTDIRTGETKVEGPTAQLPEPDLYAMEILRQEDMLFRNFIGRRCYTFPRKTFGQICICVQPQQMRGQRANCKTCYGTLYLGGFNSPTAAYIQFDPNARSTQLTPAINHNINFTTCRLIAYPPLNIGDLIIDPENHRWRVEQVQVTKRLGYDVHQECQVKEILRGDIEYELPVLDDIKKVDDIFDWRNRVNPTTFEYKEKPNYEGKKPDGVL
;
A
#
# COMPACT_ATOMS: atom_id res chain seq x y z
N MET A 1 -12.18 8.77 -28.21
CA MET A 1 -11.92 8.12 -26.91
C MET A 1 -12.43 9.02 -25.80
N VAL A 2 -13.11 8.44 -24.81
CA VAL A 2 -13.81 9.21 -23.78
C VAL A 2 -12.87 9.76 -22.70
N THR A 3 -13.11 11.01 -22.32
CA THR A 3 -12.48 11.70 -21.18
C THR A 3 -13.43 11.68 -19.99
N PHE A 4 -12.91 11.33 -18.82
CA PHE A 4 -13.68 11.33 -17.58
C PHE A 4 -13.51 12.66 -16.87
N THR A 5 -14.63 13.21 -16.40
CA THR A 5 -14.62 14.45 -15.61
C THR A 5 -14.56 14.16 -14.12
N LYS A 6 -15.29 13.13 -13.65
CA LYS A 6 -15.42 12.80 -12.23
C LYS A 6 -15.53 11.29 -12.03
N LEU A 7 -14.95 10.82 -10.94
CA LEU A 7 -15.09 9.46 -10.44
C LEU A 7 -15.07 9.52 -8.91
N TYR A 8 -16.18 9.17 -8.26
CA TYR A 8 -16.30 9.24 -6.80
C TYR A 8 -17.08 8.06 -6.22
N VAL A 9 -16.79 7.75 -4.96
CA VAL A 9 -17.34 6.61 -4.24
C VAL A 9 -17.92 7.12 -2.93
N ARG A 10 -19.21 6.85 -2.69
CA ARG A 10 -19.92 7.29 -1.48
C ARG A 10 -20.83 6.17 -0.98
N SER A 11 -20.93 6.05 0.34
CA SER A 11 -21.89 5.17 1.02
C SER A 11 -22.89 6.04 1.77
N PHE A 12 -24.16 5.90 1.45
CA PHE A 12 -25.25 6.48 2.24
C PHE A 12 -26.10 5.40 2.92
N GLU A 13 -25.96 4.16 2.44
CA GLU A 13 -26.59 2.97 3.02
C GLU A 13 -25.54 2.18 3.80
N LEU A 14 -26.01 1.28 4.65
CA LEU A 14 -25.16 0.36 5.40
C LEU A 14 -24.57 -0.69 4.44
N ASP A 15 -25.41 -1.43 3.72
CA ASP A 15 -24.94 -2.64 3.02
C ASP A 15 -24.47 -2.39 1.58
N SER A 16 -24.27 -1.13 1.18
CA SER A 16 -23.88 -0.82 -0.19
C SER A 16 -23.08 0.46 -0.34
N VAL A 17 -22.10 0.40 -1.24
CA VAL A 17 -21.34 1.55 -1.69
C VAL A 17 -21.76 1.88 -3.11
N THR A 18 -22.04 3.15 -3.37
CA THR A 18 -22.40 3.62 -4.71
C THR A 18 -21.21 4.33 -5.35
N ILE A 19 -20.82 3.83 -6.53
CA ILE A 19 -19.79 4.39 -7.38
C ILE A 19 -20.49 5.22 -8.46
N PHE A 20 -20.00 6.44 -8.64
CA PHE A 20 -20.50 7.36 -9.66
C PHE A 20 -19.34 7.83 -10.54
N TRP A 21 -19.59 7.95 -11.84
CA TRP A 21 -18.65 8.52 -12.77
C TRP A 21 -19.35 9.42 -13.78
N ALA A 22 -18.63 10.42 -14.26
CA ALA A 22 -19.08 11.34 -15.27
C ALA A 22 -18.05 11.43 -16.38
N ILE A 23 -18.56 11.59 -17.59
CA ILE A 23 -17.83 11.64 -18.84
C ILE A 23 -18.05 13.02 -19.46
N GLU A 24 -17.07 13.56 -20.18
CA GLU A 24 -17.25 14.80 -20.96
C GLU A 24 -18.26 14.59 -22.10
N ASP A 25 -18.91 15.68 -22.51
CA ASP A 25 -19.88 15.64 -23.59
C ASP A 25 -19.25 15.09 -24.88
N ILE A 26 -19.85 14.02 -25.39
CA ILE A 26 -19.40 13.35 -26.61
C ILE A 26 -19.83 14.18 -27.82
N SER A 27 -18.95 14.32 -28.81
CA SER A 27 -19.26 14.99 -30.07
C SER A 27 -20.42 14.31 -30.79
N LYS A 28 -21.24 15.06 -31.54
CA LYS A 28 -22.42 14.55 -32.27
C LYS A 28 -22.15 13.38 -33.24
N GLU A 29 -20.90 13.20 -33.65
CA GLU A 29 -20.46 12.15 -34.58
C GLU A 29 -20.11 10.83 -33.86
N ASP A 30 -20.04 10.82 -32.54
CA ASP A 30 -19.60 9.68 -31.75
C ASP A 30 -20.71 9.19 -30.83
N ASP A 31 -20.81 7.87 -30.67
CA ASP A 31 -21.93 7.20 -29.98
C ASP A 31 -21.46 6.62 -28.64
N ILE A 32 -22.19 6.94 -27.57
CA ILE A 32 -21.90 6.41 -26.24
C ILE A 32 -22.06 4.89 -26.16
N TYR A 33 -22.95 4.31 -26.96
CA TYR A 33 -23.17 2.86 -26.98
C TYR A 33 -22.00 2.09 -27.61
N ALA A 34 -21.09 2.77 -28.31
CA ALA A 34 -19.85 2.17 -28.78
C ALA A 34 -18.84 1.91 -27.66
N TYR A 35 -19.03 2.49 -26.47
CA TYR A 35 -18.14 2.35 -25.33
C TYR A 35 -18.71 1.38 -24.30
N SER A 36 -17.97 0.32 -23.98
CA SER A 36 -18.31 -0.59 -22.89
C SER A 36 -17.47 -0.29 -21.64
N MET A 37 -18.14 -0.23 -20.50
CA MET A 37 -17.53 0.16 -19.22
C MET A 37 -17.50 -1.03 -18.27
N GLU A 38 -16.34 -1.30 -17.66
CA GLU A 38 -16.15 -2.35 -16.66
C GLU A 38 -15.67 -1.73 -15.35
N LEU A 39 -16.30 -2.14 -14.24
CA LEU A 39 -15.89 -1.73 -12.91
C LEU A 39 -14.91 -2.75 -12.32
N LEU A 40 -13.77 -2.25 -11.88
CA LEU A 40 -12.71 -3.02 -11.26
C LEU A 40 -12.52 -2.59 -9.81
N LYS A 41 -12.15 -3.53 -8.93
CA LYS A 41 -11.98 -3.31 -7.49
C LYS A 41 -10.68 -3.94 -6.99
N SER A 42 -10.03 -3.28 -6.05
CA SER A 42 -8.85 -3.80 -5.35
C SER A 42 -8.79 -3.29 -3.92
N GLU A 43 -8.08 -4.02 -3.08
CA GLU A 43 -7.70 -3.58 -1.73
C GLU A 43 -6.42 -2.74 -1.71
N SER A 44 -5.65 -2.78 -2.79
CA SER A 44 -4.44 -1.98 -2.95
C SER A 44 -4.63 -0.95 -4.04
N TYR A 45 -4.02 0.22 -3.84
CA TYR A 45 -3.97 1.27 -4.85
C TYR A 45 -3.28 0.81 -6.14
N ASN A 46 -2.25 -0.05 -6.01
CA ASN A 46 -1.48 -0.56 -7.14
C ASN A 46 -2.04 -1.86 -7.71
N GLY A 47 -3.15 -2.38 -7.16
CA GLY A 47 -3.75 -3.64 -7.57
C GLY A 47 -3.12 -4.87 -6.88
N PRO A 48 -3.43 -6.08 -7.37
CA PRO A 48 -4.22 -6.41 -8.57
C PRO A 48 -5.69 -6.02 -8.45
N TYR A 49 -6.33 -5.70 -9.58
CA TYR A 49 -7.74 -5.30 -9.66
C TYR A 49 -8.59 -6.44 -10.23
N ASP A 50 -9.64 -6.81 -9.50
CA ASP A 50 -10.61 -7.83 -9.90
C ASP A 50 -11.83 -7.17 -10.53
N LYS A 51 -12.43 -7.82 -11.54
CA LYS A 51 -13.67 -7.33 -12.17
C LYS A 51 -14.86 -7.56 -11.25
N VAL A 52 -15.56 -6.48 -10.91
CA VAL A 52 -16.78 -6.53 -10.10
C VAL A 52 -18.00 -6.70 -10.99
N ALA A 53 -18.13 -5.83 -11.98
CA ALA A 53 -19.33 -5.74 -12.79
C ALA A 53 -19.07 -5.13 -14.18
N GLY A 54 -20.04 -5.31 -15.06
CA GLY A 54 -19.98 -4.90 -16.46
C GLY A 54 -19.83 -6.07 -17.44
N PRO A 55 -19.90 -5.82 -18.75
CA PRO A 55 -19.88 -4.50 -19.39
C PRO A 55 -21.18 -3.71 -19.21
N PHE A 56 -21.05 -2.41 -18.94
CA PHE A 56 -22.15 -1.46 -18.89
C PHE A 56 -22.17 -0.58 -20.14
N PHE A 57 -23.36 -0.14 -20.53
CA PHE A 57 -23.61 0.77 -21.64
C PHE A 57 -24.48 1.91 -21.16
N ASN A 58 -24.04 3.15 -21.35
CA ASN A 58 -24.79 4.35 -20.98
C ASN A 58 -25.35 4.32 -19.53
N ILE A 59 -24.58 3.77 -18.60
CA ILE A 59 -24.84 3.77 -17.16
C ILE A 59 -23.67 4.46 -16.49
N PHE A 60 -23.95 5.33 -15.53
CA PHE A 60 -22.98 6.20 -14.86
C PHE A 60 -22.94 6.04 -13.34
N GLN A 61 -23.72 5.09 -12.83
CA GLN A 61 -23.78 4.75 -11.42
C GLN A 61 -23.85 3.23 -11.27
N TYR A 62 -23.12 2.71 -10.30
CA TYR A 62 -23.21 1.31 -9.92
C TYR A 62 -23.20 1.18 -8.41
N ARG A 63 -24.04 0.30 -7.89
CA ARG A 63 -24.13 0.01 -6.47
C ARG A 63 -23.50 -1.36 -6.21
N ASP A 64 -22.38 -1.35 -5.49
CA ASP A 64 -21.68 -2.56 -5.05
C ASP A 64 -22.22 -2.97 -3.67
N PRO A 65 -22.89 -4.13 -3.53
CA PRO A 65 -23.29 -4.64 -2.23
C PRO A 65 -22.05 -5.04 -1.43
N LEU A 66 -21.82 -4.39 -0.30
CA LEU A 66 -20.69 -4.66 0.58
C LEU A 66 -21.19 -4.99 1.98
N ASN A 67 -20.75 -6.12 2.52
CA ASN A 67 -21.01 -6.45 3.92
C ASN A 67 -20.09 -5.59 4.81
N LEU A 68 -20.65 -4.59 5.50
CA LEU A 68 -19.90 -3.65 6.34
C LEU A 68 -19.08 -4.33 7.45
N GLU A 69 -19.55 -5.45 7.99
CA GLU A 69 -18.83 -6.19 9.04
C GLU A 69 -17.45 -6.65 8.58
N ASP A 70 -17.31 -6.97 7.29
CA ASP A 70 -16.03 -7.35 6.70
C ASP A 70 -15.16 -6.13 6.37
N HIS A 71 -15.75 -4.93 6.20
CA HIS A 71 -15.11 -3.79 5.53
C HIS A 71 -14.86 -2.55 6.40
N LYS A 72 -15.28 -2.52 7.67
CA LYS A 72 -15.18 -1.33 8.54
C LYS A 72 -13.79 -0.68 8.61
N ASN A 73 -12.73 -1.48 8.55
CA ASN A 73 -11.34 -1.01 8.65
C ASN A 73 -10.57 -1.13 7.34
N ARG A 74 -11.26 -1.30 6.20
CA ARG A 74 -10.61 -1.57 4.90
C ARG A 74 -10.91 -0.46 3.91
N ASN A 75 -9.88 -0.01 3.21
CA ASN A 75 -10.02 0.89 2.08
C ASN A 75 -10.13 0.07 0.80
N ILE A 76 -11.28 0.17 0.13
CA ILE A 76 -11.52 -0.47 -1.17
C ILE A 76 -11.37 0.57 -2.27
N TYR A 77 -10.49 0.25 -3.21
CA TYR A 77 -10.20 1.07 -4.38
C TYR A 77 -10.96 0.57 -5.60
N TYR A 78 -11.56 1.50 -6.34
CA TYR A 78 -12.26 1.22 -7.59
C TYR A 78 -11.57 1.90 -8.77
N LYS A 79 -11.55 1.21 -9.90
CA LYS A 79 -11.12 1.73 -11.21
C LYS A 79 -12.21 1.44 -12.24
N ILE A 80 -12.34 2.33 -13.22
CA ILE A 80 -13.24 2.11 -14.35
C ILE A 80 -12.40 1.90 -15.60
N LYS A 81 -12.65 0.79 -16.28
CA LYS A 81 -12.05 0.50 -17.57
C LYS A 81 -13.10 0.74 -18.65
N VAL A 82 -12.79 1.62 -19.59
CA VAL A 82 -13.61 1.84 -20.80
C VAL A 82 -12.93 1.19 -21.95
N THR A 83 -13.69 0.44 -22.74
CA THR A 83 -13.21 -0.14 -23.99
C THR A 83 -14.11 0.33 -25.12
N ASP A 84 -13.52 0.91 -26.16
CA ASP A 84 -14.25 1.20 -27.41
C ASP A 84 -14.40 -0.12 -28.16
N ILE A 85 -15.64 -0.51 -28.46
CA ILE A 85 -15.94 -1.77 -29.15
C ILE A 85 -15.46 -1.74 -30.60
N ARG A 86 -15.41 -0.56 -31.22
CA ARG A 86 -15.06 -0.42 -32.64
C ARG A 86 -13.56 -0.58 -32.86
N THR A 87 -12.76 0.03 -31.99
CA THR A 87 -11.30 0.05 -32.11
C THR A 87 -10.60 -0.96 -31.20
N GLY A 88 -11.28 -1.43 -30.16
CA GLY A 88 -10.70 -2.27 -29.10
C GLY A 88 -9.81 -1.52 -28.13
N GLU A 89 -9.68 -0.19 -28.25
CA GLU A 89 -8.82 0.61 -27.40
C GLU A 89 -9.39 0.70 -25.98
N THR A 90 -8.53 0.54 -24.97
CA THR A 90 -8.94 0.54 -23.56
C THR A 90 -8.32 1.71 -22.80
N LYS A 91 -9.13 2.45 -22.06
CA LYS A 91 -8.70 3.45 -21.09
C LYS A 91 -9.04 2.98 -19.69
N VAL A 92 -8.20 3.28 -18.70
CA VAL A 92 -8.48 3.02 -17.29
C VAL A 92 -8.38 4.33 -16.53
N GLU A 93 -9.41 4.64 -15.76
CA GLU A 93 -9.42 5.79 -14.85
C GLU A 93 -9.49 5.35 -13.39
N GLY A 94 -8.96 6.20 -12.52
CA GLY A 94 -8.83 5.97 -11.09
C GLY A 94 -7.39 5.64 -10.66
N PRO A 95 -7.18 5.14 -9.43
CA PRO A 95 -8.19 4.63 -8.51
C PRO A 95 -8.85 5.69 -7.62
N THR A 96 -10.08 5.41 -7.21
CA THR A 96 -10.84 6.16 -6.20
C THR A 96 -11.23 5.24 -5.05
N ALA A 97 -11.46 5.78 -3.85
CA ALA A 97 -11.99 5.05 -2.71
C ALA A 97 -13.01 5.91 -1.96
N GLN A 98 -13.72 5.32 -1.00
CA GLN A 98 -14.59 6.06 -0.08
C GLN A 98 -13.74 6.83 0.93
N LEU A 99 -13.13 7.91 0.47
CA LEU A 99 -12.32 8.80 1.30
C LEU A 99 -12.94 10.19 1.32
N PRO A 100 -12.83 10.94 2.44
CA PRO A 100 -13.19 12.34 2.46
C PRO A 100 -12.31 13.13 1.49
N GLU A 101 -12.77 14.31 1.08
CA GLU A 101 -11.99 15.20 0.22
C GLU A 101 -11.02 16.03 1.07
N PRO A 102 -9.76 16.19 0.64
CA PRO A 102 -8.79 16.98 1.38
C PRO A 102 -9.03 18.48 1.16
N ASP A 103 -9.07 19.24 2.26
CA ASP A 103 -9.00 20.70 2.22
C ASP A 103 -7.62 21.18 1.75
N LEU A 104 -7.54 22.44 1.29
CA LEU A 104 -6.26 23.09 0.92
C LEU A 104 -5.20 23.00 2.02
N TYR A 105 -5.61 23.12 3.28
CA TYR A 105 -4.70 22.98 4.43
C TYR A 105 -4.21 21.54 4.60
N ALA A 106 -5.07 20.54 4.38
CA ALA A 106 -4.65 19.14 4.42
C ALA A 106 -3.66 18.84 3.29
N MET A 107 -3.91 19.36 2.10
CA MET A 107 -3.00 19.25 0.96
C MET A 107 -1.63 19.87 1.25
N GLU A 108 -1.57 21.03 1.89
CA GLU A 108 -0.28 21.65 2.25
C GLU A 108 0.45 20.85 3.33
N ILE A 109 -0.25 20.30 4.34
CA ILE A 109 0.39 19.44 5.34
C ILE A 109 0.96 18.19 4.67
N LEU A 110 0.20 17.52 3.80
CA LEU A 110 0.69 16.37 3.04
C LEU A 110 1.92 16.73 2.20
N ARG A 111 1.92 17.88 1.53
CA ARG A 111 3.06 18.35 0.75
C ARG A 111 4.31 18.53 1.61
N GLN A 112 4.16 19.13 2.80
CA GLN A 112 5.27 19.35 3.73
C GLN A 112 5.78 18.03 4.33
N GLU A 113 4.89 17.13 4.72
CA GLU A 113 5.26 15.80 5.20
C GLU A 113 5.96 14.99 4.12
N ASP A 114 5.48 15.01 2.87
CA ASP A 114 6.09 14.29 1.76
C ASP A 114 7.51 14.80 1.51
N MET A 115 7.70 16.13 1.53
CA MET A 115 9.02 16.75 1.44
C MET A 115 9.94 16.32 2.60
N LEU A 116 9.41 16.25 3.83
CA LEU A 116 10.16 15.85 5.01
C LEU A 116 10.61 14.38 4.92
N PHE A 117 9.68 13.47 4.64
CA PHE A 117 9.95 12.03 4.57
C PHE A 117 10.86 11.67 3.40
N ARG A 118 10.65 12.25 2.22
CA ARG A 118 11.48 11.94 1.04
C ARG A 118 12.91 12.46 1.17
N ASN A 119 13.08 13.67 1.71
CA ASN A 119 14.38 14.34 1.66
C ASN A 119 15.20 14.20 2.93
N PHE A 120 14.57 14.17 4.11
CA PHE A 120 15.27 14.35 5.38
C PHE A 120 15.23 13.10 6.27
N ILE A 121 14.04 12.60 6.61
CA ILE A 121 13.88 11.61 7.71
C ILE A 121 13.58 10.18 7.24
N GLY A 122 12.93 9.99 6.10
CA GLY A 122 12.42 8.69 5.69
C GLY A 122 13.48 7.78 5.09
N ARG A 123 13.33 6.48 5.30
CA ARG A 123 14.03 5.43 4.57
C ARG A 123 13.06 4.87 3.53
N ARG A 124 13.54 4.62 2.31
CA ARG A 124 12.72 4.02 1.27
C ARG A 124 12.52 2.55 1.57
N CYS A 125 11.28 2.16 1.88
CA CYS A 125 10.86 0.81 2.21
C CYS A 125 9.74 0.38 1.28
N TYR A 126 9.46 -0.91 1.22
CA TYR A 126 8.36 -1.46 0.43
C TYR A 126 7.30 -2.01 1.36
N THR A 127 6.07 -1.53 1.19
CA THR A 127 4.91 -2.01 1.93
C THR A 127 4.17 -3.03 1.07
N PHE A 128 3.79 -4.13 1.69
CA PHE A 128 3.04 -5.22 1.09
C PHE A 128 1.71 -5.31 1.84
N PRO A 129 0.64 -4.72 1.28
CA PRO A 129 -0.67 -4.80 1.88
C PRO A 129 -1.14 -6.25 1.90
N ARG A 130 -1.58 -6.73 3.06
CA ARG A 130 -2.10 -8.09 3.22
C ARG A 130 -3.40 -8.24 2.44
N LYS A 131 -3.55 -9.35 1.70
CA LYS A 131 -4.82 -9.69 1.05
C LYS A 131 -5.82 -10.16 2.09
N THR A 132 -7.04 -9.66 1.98
CA THR A 132 -8.16 -10.11 2.81
C THR A 132 -9.36 -10.59 2.00
N PHE A 133 -9.33 -10.46 0.67
CA PHE A 133 -10.25 -11.13 -0.23
C PHE A 133 -9.54 -11.68 -1.48
N GLY A 134 -10.28 -12.46 -2.25
CA GLY A 134 -9.83 -13.07 -3.49
C GLY A 134 -9.94 -14.60 -3.42
N GLN A 135 -9.18 -15.27 -4.28
CA GLN A 135 -9.16 -16.73 -4.30
C GLN A 135 -8.56 -17.28 -3.00
N ILE A 136 -9.36 -18.07 -2.27
CA ILE A 136 -8.93 -18.76 -1.06
C ILE A 136 -7.86 -19.79 -1.43
N CYS A 137 -6.82 -19.89 -0.61
CA CYS A 137 -5.76 -20.86 -0.82
C CYS A 137 -6.22 -22.29 -0.51
N ILE A 138 -5.66 -23.26 -1.24
CA ILE A 138 -5.91 -24.70 -1.08
C ILE A 138 -5.59 -25.20 0.34
N CYS A 139 -4.70 -24.52 1.08
CA CYS A 139 -4.32 -24.93 2.44
C CYS A 139 -5.38 -24.63 3.51
N VAL A 140 -6.45 -23.91 3.16
CA VAL A 140 -7.49 -23.49 4.09
C VAL A 140 -8.60 -24.53 4.11
N GLN A 141 -9.04 -24.93 5.31
CA GLN A 141 -10.26 -25.74 5.45
C GLN A 141 -11.50 -24.87 5.24
N PRO A 142 -12.38 -25.18 4.27
CA PRO A 142 -13.56 -24.36 4.00
C PRO A 142 -14.50 -24.20 5.20
N GLN A 143 -14.59 -25.20 6.08
CA GLN A 143 -15.52 -25.15 7.21
C GLN A 143 -15.03 -24.29 8.38
N GLN A 144 -13.72 -24.13 8.57
CA GLN A 144 -13.16 -23.47 9.76
C GLN A 144 -12.46 -22.14 9.45
N MET A 145 -12.25 -21.81 8.17
CA MET A 145 -11.49 -20.64 7.72
C MET A 145 -10.14 -20.51 8.44
N ARG A 146 -9.50 -21.65 8.69
CA ARG A 146 -8.18 -21.77 9.31
C ARG A 146 -7.22 -22.47 8.36
N GLY A 147 -5.98 -22.01 8.35
CA GLY A 147 -4.92 -22.67 7.59
C GLY A 147 -4.55 -24.00 8.24
N GLN A 148 -4.59 -25.09 7.48
CA GLN A 148 -4.12 -26.41 7.95
C GLN A 148 -2.59 -26.47 8.05
N ARG A 149 -1.90 -25.69 7.22
CA ARG A 149 -0.43 -25.65 7.13
C ARG A 149 0.05 -24.30 7.62
N ALA A 150 0.95 -24.31 8.61
CA ALA A 150 1.54 -23.09 9.15
C ALA A 150 2.37 -22.33 8.09
N ASN A 151 3.18 -23.06 7.30
CA ASN A 151 4.15 -22.46 6.37
C ASN A 151 3.77 -22.72 4.91
N CYS A 152 2.58 -22.30 4.50
CA CYS A 152 2.13 -22.46 3.12
C CYS A 152 2.79 -21.42 2.21
N LYS A 153 3.63 -21.86 1.26
CA LYS A 153 4.38 -21.02 0.32
C LYS A 153 3.51 -20.23 -0.68
N THR A 154 2.23 -20.59 -0.83
CA THR A 154 1.33 -19.93 -1.78
C THR A 154 0.49 -18.81 -1.17
N CYS A 155 0.27 -18.84 0.15
CA CYS A 155 -0.51 -17.81 0.85
C CYS A 155 0.29 -17.04 1.90
N TYR A 156 1.51 -17.47 2.24
CA TYR A 156 2.39 -16.78 3.20
C TYR A 156 1.70 -16.45 4.54
N GLY A 157 0.84 -17.36 5.03
CA GLY A 157 0.12 -17.19 6.30
C GLY A 157 -1.14 -16.31 6.24
N THR A 158 -1.51 -15.78 5.08
CA THR A 158 -2.65 -14.84 4.94
C THR A 158 -3.98 -15.50 4.57
N LEU A 159 -3.96 -16.80 4.22
CA LEU A 159 -5.11 -17.62 3.74
C LEU A 159 -5.54 -17.40 2.28
N TYR A 160 -5.10 -16.33 1.63
CA TYR A 160 -5.45 -16.01 0.23
C TYR A 160 -4.30 -16.31 -0.73
N LEU A 161 -4.62 -16.59 -1.99
CA LEU A 161 -3.61 -16.88 -3.02
C LEU A 161 -2.72 -15.65 -3.31
N GLY A 162 -1.40 -15.87 -3.28
CA GLY A 162 -0.37 -14.81 -3.42
C GLY A 162 -0.16 -14.01 -2.13
N GLY A 163 -1.12 -14.07 -1.21
CA GLY A 163 -1.13 -13.57 0.16
C GLY A 163 -1.01 -12.06 0.39
N PHE A 164 -0.17 -11.38 -0.36
CA PHE A 164 -0.01 -9.93 -0.32
C PHE A 164 -0.33 -9.32 -1.67
N ASN A 165 -0.78 -8.07 -1.66
CA ASN A 165 -1.02 -7.27 -2.85
C ASN A 165 0.30 -6.71 -3.42
N SER A 166 0.20 -6.00 -4.55
CA SER A 166 1.35 -5.38 -5.20
C SER A 166 2.12 -4.47 -4.23
N PRO A 167 3.46 -4.57 -4.17
CA PRO A 167 4.25 -3.75 -3.27
C PRO A 167 4.15 -2.27 -3.64
N THR A 168 4.14 -1.42 -2.64
CA THR A 168 4.14 0.03 -2.81
C THR A 168 5.36 0.62 -2.10
N ALA A 169 6.11 1.46 -2.80
CA ALA A 169 7.24 2.15 -2.20
C ALA A 169 6.73 3.27 -1.26
N ALA A 170 7.28 3.31 -0.06
CA ALA A 170 6.97 4.31 0.95
C ALA A 170 8.24 4.83 1.60
N TYR A 171 8.21 6.05 2.10
CA TYR A 171 9.28 6.61 2.92
C TYR A 171 8.87 6.54 4.39
N ILE A 172 9.59 5.73 5.17
CA ILE A 172 9.24 5.39 6.54
C ILE A 172 10.37 5.80 7.48
N GLN A 173 10.04 6.50 8.56
CA GLN A 173 10.96 6.73 9.65
C GLN A 173 10.71 5.68 10.73
N PHE A 174 11.75 4.93 11.10
CA PHE A 174 11.71 4.05 12.27
C PHE A 174 12.27 4.79 13.47
N ASP A 175 11.59 4.71 14.59
CA ASP A 175 12.14 5.14 15.87
C ASP A 175 13.19 4.13 16.34
N PRO A 176 14.24 4.57 17.06
CA PRO A 176 15.24 3.66 17.57
C PRO A 176 14.63 2.64 18.53
N ASN A 177 14.86 1.35 18.27
CA ASN A 177 14.31 0.26 19.09
C ASN A 177 14.77 0.37 20.54
N ALA A 178 13.80 0.46 21.47
CA ALA A 178 14.08 0.19 22.87
C ALA A 178 14.38 -1.32 23.00
N ARG A 179 15.63 -1.67 23.31
CA ARG A 179 16.03 -3.06 23.58
C ARG A 179 15.39 -3.51 24.89
N SER A 180 14.23 -4.16 24.78
CA SER A 180 13.41 -4.61 25.90
C SER A 180 13.22 -6.12 25.82
N THR A 181 13.73 -6.85 26.81
CA THR A 181 13.45 -8.28 26.97
C THR A 181 12.39 -8.42 28.06
N GLN A 182 11.18 -8.82 27.68
CA GLN A 182 10.15 -9.17 28.66
C GLN A 182 10.30 -10.64 29.05
N LEU A 183 10.66 -10.89 30.31
CA LEU A 183 10.76 -12.23 30.87
C LEU A 183 9.37 -12.68 31.34
N THR A 184 8.74 -13.58 30.59
CA THR A 184 7.53 -14.30 31.06
C THR A 184 7.97 -15.67 31.62
N PRO A 185 7.30 -16.27 32.63
CA PRO A 185 7.85 -17.39 33.40
C PRO A 185 8.15 -18.69 32.64
N ALA A 186 7.77 -18.80 31.37
CA ALA A 186 7.92 -20.02 30.58
C ALA A 186 8.84 -19.89 29.37
N ILE A 187 8.96 -18.71 28.75
CA ILE A 187 9.69 -18.52 27.47
C ILE A 187 10.26 -17.10 27.39
N ASN A 188 11.54 -16.99 27.01
CA ASN A 188 12.17 -15.73 26.64
C ASN A 188 11.67 -15.31 25.26
N HIS A 189 10.72 -14.39 25.19
CA HIS A 189 10.35 -13.75 23.94
C HIS A 189 11.15 -12.45 23.79
N ASN A 190 12.16 -12.46 22.91
CA ASN A 190 12.76 -11.22 22.41
C ASN A 190 11.79 -10.64 21.38
N ILE A 191 10.85 -9.80 21.84
CA ILE A 191 9.93 -9.13 20.94
C ILE A 191 10.51 -7.76 20.60
N ASN A 192 11.12 -7.67 19.41
CA ASN A 192 11.57 -6.41 18.85
C ASN A 192 10.35 -5.66 18.29
N PHE A 193 9.65 -4.93 19.17
CA PHE A 193 8.68 -3.93 18.75
C PHE A 193 9.38 -2.60 18.53
N THR A 194 8.91 -1.90 17.49
CA THR A 194 9.38 -0.59 17.08
C THR A 194 8.19 0.25 16.68
N THR A 195 8.29 1.56 16.83
CA THR A 195 7.34 2.50 16.26
C THR A 195 7.91 3.08 14.97
N CYS A 196 7.06 3.26 13.98
CA CYS A 196 7.45 3.90 12.73
C CYS A 196 6.40 4.90 12.28
N ARG A 197 6.83 5.89 11.51
CA ARG A 197 5.98 6.95 10.97
C ARG A 197 6.07 7.02 9.46
N LEU A 198 4.96 7.35 8.84
CA LEU A 198 4.84 7.59 7.41
C LEU A 198 3.75 8.62 7.13
N ILE A 199 3.77 9.19 5.93
CA ILE A 199 2.68 10.03 5.41
C ILE A 199 1.39 9.19 5.21
N ALA A 200 0.25 9.86 5.02
CA ALA A 200 -1.05 9.24 4.72
C ALA A 200 -1.08 8.17 3.62
N TYR A 201 -0.11 8.15 2.70
CA TYR A 201 -0.05 7.19 1.60
C TYR A 201 1.33 6.51 1.52
N PRO A 202 1.40 5.17 1.35
CA PRO A 202 0.30 4.22 1.27
C PRO A 202 -0.36 3.96 2.64
N PRO A 203 -1.68 3.73 2.70
CA PRO A 203 -2.33 3.36 3.95
C PRO A 203 -1.94 1.95 4.39
N LEU A 204 -1.55 1.83 5.66
CA LEU A 204 -1.20 0.56 6.27
C LEU A 204 -2.36 -0.01 7.07
N ASN A 205 -2.49 -1.33 6.99
CA ASN A 205 -3.41 -2.13 7.79
C ASN A 205 -2.67 -3.07 8.72
N ILE A 206 -3.39 -3.57 9.72
CA ILE A 206 -2.86 -4.57 10.66
C ILE A 206 -2.54 -5.86 9.90
N GLY A 207 -1.33 -6.38 10.11
CA GLY A 207 -0.81 -7.57 9.45
C GLY A 207 -0.14 -7.30 8.09
N ASP A 208 -0.06 -6.05 7.65
CA ASP A 208 0.75 -5.68 6.49
C ASP A 208 2.23 -5.91 6.78
N LEU A 209 3.00 -6.10 5.70
CA LEU A 209 4.43 -6.37 5.78
C LEU A 209 5.22 -5.19 5.22
N ILE A 210 6.23 -4.74 5.95
CA ILE A 210 7.15 -3.69 5.52
C ILE A 210 8.52 -4.32 5.35
N ILE A 211 9.15 -4.07 4.21
CA ILE A 211 10.48 -4.58 3.88
C ILE A 211 11.43 -3.41 3.68
N ASP A 212 12.49 -3.41 4.47
CA ASP A 212 13.56 -2.43 4.43
C ASP A 212 14.62 -2.81 3.37
N PRO A 213 15.45 -1.85 2.92
CA PRO A 213 16.52 -2.13 1.95
C PRO A 213 17.58 -3.11 2.48
N GLU A 214 17.74 -3.20 3.79
CA GLU A 214 18.60 -4.17 4.47
C GLU A 214 17.96 -5.57 4.61
N ASN A 215 16.77 -5.77 4.01
CA ASN A 215 15.96 -6.99 4.07
C ASN A 215 15.52 -7.36 5.50
N HIS A 216 15.41 -6.38 6.39
CA HIS A 216 14.61 -6.50 7.61
C HIS A 216 13.14 -6.47 7.22
N ARG A 217 12.37 -7.40 7.77
CA ARG A 217 10.92 -7.51 7.52
C ARG A 217 10.17 -7.24 8.81
N TRP A 218 9.21 -6.34 8.72
CA TRP A 218 8.40 -5.88 9.84
C TRP A 218 6.94 -6.18 9.58
N ARG A 219 6.26 -6.74 10.57
CA ARG A 219 4.80 -6.90 10.56
C ARG A 219 4.15 -5.73 11.27
N VAL A 220 3.14 -5.14 10.66
CA VAL A 220 2.33 -4.10 11.29
C VAL A 220 1.38 -4.74 12.30
N GLU A 221 1.43 -4.28 13.55
CA GLU A 221 0.60 -4.79 14.65
C GLU A 221 -0.48 -3.79 15.05
N GLN A 222 -0.14 -2.50 15.00
CA GLN A 222 -1.09 -1.42 15.26
C GLN A 222 -0.84 -0.24 14.31
N VAL A 223 -1.93 0.41 13.89
CA VAL A 223 -1.89 1.63 13.08
C VAL A 223 -2.73 2.70 13.78
N GLN A 224 -2.16 3.88 13.96
CA GLN A 224 -2.80 5.07 14.46
C GLN A 224 -2.68 6.16 13.39
N VAL A 225 -3.82 6.74 13.00
CA VAL A 225 -3.87 7.71 11.90
C VAL A 225 -4.28 9.07 12.45
N THR A 226 -3.48 10.09 12.13
CA THR A 226 -3.83 11.48 12.41
C THR A 226 -4.67 12.03 11.27
N LYS A 227 -5.84 12.56 11.60
CA LYS A 227 -6.82 13.04 10.63
C LYS A 227 -7.07 14.54 10.77
N ARG A 228 -7.29 15.22 9.64
CA ARG A 228 -7.84 16.58 9.58
C ARG A 228 -9.17 16.53 8.85
N LEU A 229 -10.25 16.91 9.54
CA LEU A 229 -11.63 16.89 8.99
C LEU A 229 -11.98 15.53 8.34
N GLY A 230 -11.49 14.45 8.94
CA GLY A 230 -11.67 13.08 8.46
C GLY A 230 -10.63 12.61 7.43
N TYR A 231 -9.89 13.51 6.78
CA TYR A 231 -8.82 13.15 5.84
C TYR A 231 -7.55 12.73 6.58
N ASP A 232 -6.96 11.62 6.16
CA ASP A 232 -5.74 11.07 6.75
C ASP A 232 -4.54 11.90 6.31
N VAL A 233 -3.73 12.36 7.25
CA VAL A 233 -2.56 13.20 6.97
C VAL A 233 -1.27 12.45 7.29
N HIS A 234 -1.27 11.75 8.42
CA HIS A 234 -0.09 11.10 8.97
C HIS A 234 -0.45 9.76 9.59
N GLN A 235 0.46 8.78 9.55
CA GLN A 235 0.26 7.47 10.18
C GLN A 235 1.44 7.11 11.08
N GLU A 236 1.12 6.73 12.29
CA GLU A 236 2.05 6.16 13.27
C GLU A 236 1.70 4.68 13.44
N CYS A 237 2.67 3.80 13.25
CA CYS A 237 2.46 2.37 13.32
C CYS A 237 3.37 1.75 14.37
N GLN A 238 2.86 0.74 15.08
CA GLN A 238 3.69 -0.17 15.86
C GLN A 238 3.94 -1.41 15.01
N VAL A 239 5.22 -1.73 14.85
CA VAL A 239 5.69 -2.82 14.01
C VAL A 239 6.53 -3.80 14.81
N LYS A 240 6.50 -5.06 14.39
CA LYS A 240 7.26 -6.16 15.00
C LYS A 240 8.22 -6.74 13.98
N GLU A 241 9.48 -6.88 14.36
CA GLU A 241 10.47 -7.55 13.51
C GLU A 241 10.14 -9.04 13.36
N ILE A 242 10.13 -9.53 12.12
CA ILE A 242 9.89 -10.93 11.79
C ILE A 242 11.22 -11.67 11.82
N LEU A 243 11.20 -12.91 12.31
CA LEU A 243 12.39 -13.76 12.33
C LEU A 243 12.71 -14.27 10.92
N ARG A 244 13.99 -14.35 10.59
CA ARG A 244 14.46 -14.77 9.25
C ARG A 244 14.00 -16.18 8.83
N GLY A 245 13.59 -17.03 9.77
CA GLY A 245 13.08 -18.36 9.50
C GLY A 245 11.58 -18.44 9.18
N ASP A 246 10.84 -17.33 9.30
CA ASP A 246 9.40 -17.32 9.08
C ASP A 246 9.07 -17.31 7.58
N ILE A 247 7.89 -17.85 7.24
CA ILE A 247 7.42 -18.00 5.85
C ILE A 247 7.33 -16.65 5.12
N GLU A 248 7.10 -15.55 5.84
CA GLU A 248 7.05 -14.23 5.23
C GLU A 248 8.38 -13.81 4.61
N TYR A 249 9.53 -14.41 5.00
CA TYR A 249 10.82 -14.18 4.34
C TYR A 249 10.94 -14.83 2.95
N GLU A 250 10.11 -15.84 2.67
CA GLU A 250 10.07 -16.46 1.34
C GLU A 250 9.28 -15.63 0.31
N LEU A 251 8.60 -14.54 0.73
CA LEU A 251 7.91 -13.65 -0.19
C LEU A 251 8.94 -13.02 -1.17
N PRO A 252 8.75 -13.19 -2.49
CA PRO A 252 9.67 -12.67 -3.49
C PRO A 252 9.61 -11.15 -3.52
N VAL A 253 10.78 -10.52 -3.40
CA VAL A 253 10.96 -9.08 -3.59
C VAL A 253 11.49 -8.90 -5.01
N LEU A 254 10.77 -8.15 -5.86
CA LEU A 254 11.15 -7.89 -7.26
C LEU A 254 12.58 -7.35 -7.33
N ASP A 255 13.44 -7.87 -8.21
CA ASP A 255 14.86 -7.49 -8.27
C ASP A 255 15.11 -6.01 -8.57
N ASP A 256 14.15 -5.30 -9.19
CA ASP A 256 14.22 -3.86 -9.41
C ASP A 256 14.25 -3.05 -8.10
N ILE A 257 13.77 -3.63 -7.00
CA ILE A 257 13.83 -3.07 -5.65
C ILE A 257 15.27 -3.04 -5.11
N LYS A 258 16.14 -3.93 -5.60
CA LYS A 258 17.55 -4.04 -5.19
C LYS A 258 18.45 -2.97 -5.82
N LYS A 259 17.95 -2.18 -6.77
CA LYS A 259 18.64 -0.99 -7.29
C LYS A 259 18.56 0.12 -6.24
N VAL A 260 19.38 -0.03 -5.21
CA VAL A 260 19.46 0.81 -3.99
C VAL A 260 20.22 2.13 -4.24
N ASP A 261 20.77 2.33 -5.43
CA ASP A 261 21.64 3.47 -5.76
C ASP A 261 20.98 4.84 -5.51
N ASP A 262 19.64 4.93 -5.57
CA ASP A 262 18.90 6.17 -5.35
C ASP A 262 18.58 6.51 -3.88
N ILE A 263 18.80 5.60 -2.92
CA ILE A 263 18.34 5.79 -1.52
C ILE A 263 19.13 6.90 -0.80
N PHE A 264 20.35 7.18 -1.25
CA PHE A 264 21.25 8.17 -0.64
C PHE A 264 21.62 9.34 -1.55
N ASP A 265 21.29 9.30 -2.84
CA ASP A 265 21.85 10.26 -3.81
C ASP A 265 21.41 11.71 -3.53
N TRP A 266 20.14 11.94 -3.16
CA TRP A 266 19.71 13.29 -2.77
C TRP A 266 20.29 13.76 -1.42
N ARG A 267 20.34 12.88 -0.41
CA ARG A 267 20.94 13.18 0.90
C ARG A 267 22.42 13.53 0.77
N ASN A 268 23.12 12.85 -0.13
CA ASN A 268 24.52 13.12 -0.44
C ASN A 268 24.68 14.49 -1.13
N ARG A 269 23.79 14.89 -2.04
CA ARG A 269 23.86 16.21 -2.72
C ARG A 269 23.76 17.41 -1.78
N VAL A 270 23.03 17.31 -0.67
CA VAL A 270 22.91 18.40 0.33
C VAL A 270 23.97 18.34 1.43
N ASN A 271 24.74 17.25 1.52
CA ASN A 271 25.79 17.13 2.52
C ASN A 271 27.01 17.99 2.08
N PRO A 272 27.46 18.97 2.88
CA PRO A 272 28.54 19.88 2.50
C PRO A 272 29.84 19.17 2.09
N THR A 273 30.07 17.97 2.62
CA THR A 273 31.23 17.12 2.30
C THR A 273 31.19 16.50 0.91
N THR A 274 30.05 16.51 0.22
CA THR A 274 29.89 15.87 -1.10
C THR A 274 29.94 16.88 -2.25
N PHE A 275 29.93 18.18 -1.96
CA PHE A 275 30.16 19.22 -2.97
C PHE A 275 31.60 19.22 -3.49
N GLU A 276 32.55 18.79 -2.67
CA GLU A 276 33.89 18.46 -3.12
C GLU A 276 33.89 16.99 -3.54
N TYR A 277 34.08 16.74 -4.83
CA TYR A 277 34.30 15.39 -5.37
C TYR A 277 35.65 14.87 -4.83
N LYS A 278 35.67 14.46 -3.55
CA LYS A 278 36.79 13.78 -2.91
C LYS A 278 36.35 12.36 -2.62
N GLU A 279 37.21 11.44 -3.00
CA GLU A 279 37.05 9.99 -2.97
C GLU A 279 36.27 9.53 -1.73
N LYS A 280 35.25 8.70 -1.97
CA LYS A 280 34.47 8.05 -0.90
C LYS A 280 35.46 7.40 0.09
N PRO A 281 35.30 7.56 1.41
CA PRO A 281 36.13 6.85 2.36
C PRO A 281 35.97 5.34 2.13
N ASN A 282 37.08 4.68 1.81
CA ASN A 282 37.16 3.23 1.70
C ASN A 282 36.80 2.61 3.05
N TYR A 283 35.55 2.14 3.20
CA TYR A 283 35.17 1.24 4.31
C TYR A 283 35.76 -0.18 4.13
N GLU A 284 36.49 -0.42 3.04
CA GLU A 284 37.26 -1.63 2.77
C GLU A 284 38.76 -1.33 2.85
N GLY A 285 39.26 -1.11 4.06
CA GLY A 285 40.69 -0.86 4.32
C GLY A 285 40.99 -0.98 5.81
N LYS A 286 42.07 -1.66 6.17
CA LYS A 286 42.36 -2.15 7.52
C LYS A 286 42.47 -1.03 8.58
N LYS A 287 41.59 -1.12 9.59
CA LYS A 287 41.51 -0.44 10.91
C LYS A 287 40.53 0.75 10.99
N PRO A 288 39.49 0.70 11.86
CA PRO A 288 38.75 1.88 12.25
C PRO A 288 39.59 2.72 13.21
N ASP A 289 39.90 3.95 12.81
CA ASP A 289 40.46 4.98 13.68
C ASP A 289 39.39 5.45 14.68
N GLY A 290 39.79 5.57 15.96
CA GLY A 290 38.99 6.26 16.96
C GLY A 290 38.36 5.38 18.04
N VAL A 291 39.17 4.53 18.69
CA VAL A 291 38.95 4.14 20.09
C VAL A 291 40.03 4.84 20.91
N LEU A 292 39.62 5.82 21.72
CA LEU A 292 40.30 6.09 23.00
C LEU A 292 39.79 5.06 24.01
#